data_AF-A0A2P6RQX9-F1
#
_entry.id   AF-A0A2P6RQX9-F1
#
_cell.length_a   1.000
_cell.length_b   1.000
_cell.length_c   1.000
_cell.angle_alpha   90.00
_cell.angle_beta   90.00
_cell.angle_gamma   90.00
#
_symmetry.space_group_name_H-M   'P 1'
#
loop_
_entity.id
_entity.type
_entity.pdbx_description
1 polymer ?
#
loop_
_entity_poly.entity_id
_entity_poly.type
_entity_poly.pdbx_seq_one_letter_code
_entity_poly.pdbx_strand_id
1 'polypeptide(L)'
;MYKYSMLHLYNNWDTYITEDDFKYMSSNGLNAVRILVGWWIAYKGQTRTSPFVRGAGDCLKALDNALTWAKFTVFFEDMCRNTGMKVIIDLHAVEGSQNGNDHNGTRDGSQEWEDKYIDKTVEVIEFLAARLILCHALHAHVYVYHASHLICPRHYYSLYLDKFNGFSVQQNINFIYNQRGSDLTAVINFNGPLTFVGEWIAGWAINGASMQDYQRFAKAQLDVYGRATWMGILVL
;
A
#
# COMPACT_ATOMS: atom_id res chain seq x y z
N MET A 1 3.65 29.41 9.55
CA MET A 1 3.57 28.39 8.47
C MET A 1 3.66 26.96 9.01
N TYR A 2 4.70 26.59 9.78
CA TYR A 2 4.85 25.22 10.34
C TYR A 2 3.77 24.73 11.32
N LYS A 3 3.15 25.62 12.11
CA LYS A 3 2.09 25.24 13.07
C LYS A 3 0.76 24.86 12.37
N TYR A 4 0.53 25.41 11.17
CA TYR A 4 -0.66 25.11 10.35
C TYR A 4 -0.52 23.81 9.55
N SER A 5 0.70 23.49 9.07
CA SER A 5 0.99 22.23 8.37
C SER A 5 0.93 21.02 9.31
N MET A 6 1.39 21.16 10.56
CA MET A 6 1.26 20.10 11.56
C MET A 6 -0.22 19.81 11.91
N LEU A 7 -1.05 20.84 12.10
CA LEU A 7 -2.49 20.66 12.41
C LEU A 7 -3.27 19.96 11.27
N HIS A 8 -2.91 20.23 10.00
CA HIS A 8 -3.52 19.55 8.85
C HIS A 8 -3.09 18.09 8.76
N LEU A 9 -1.82 17.78 9.05
CA LEU A 9 -1.35 16.39 9.12
C LEU A 9 -2.04 15.63 10.27
N TYR A 10 -2.23 16.24 11.43
CA TYR A 10 -2.92 15.64 12.58
C TYR A 10 -4.39 15.35 12.29
N ASN A 11 -5.14 16.31 11.72
CA ASN A 11 -6.52 16.05 11.31
C ASN A 11 -6.59 14.96 10.24
N ASN A 12 -5.64 14.92 9.30
CA ASN A 12 -5.64 13.90 8.24
C ASN A 12 -5.37 12.50 8.80
N TRP A 13 -4.42 12.32 9.72
CA TRP A 13 -4.09 10.98 10.24
C TRP A 13 -5.21 10.34 11.08
N ASP A 14 -6.04 11.14 11.74
CA ASP A 14 -7.16 10.65 12.55
C ASP A 14 -8.48 10.49 11.75
N THR A 15 -8.56 11.01 10.51
CA THR A 15 -9.81 11.02 9.73
C THR A 15 -9.72 10.44 8.33
N TYR A 16 -8.52 10.32 7.75
CA TYR A 16 -8.34 9.86 6.37
C TYR A 16 -8.54 8.35 6.24
N ILE A 17 -8.06 7.59 7.23
CA ILE A 17 -8.26 6.14 7.35
C ILE A 17 -8.62 5.80 8.79
N THR A 18 -9.66 5.00 8.94
CA THR A 18 -10.26 4.61 10.21
C THR A 18 -10.51 3.10 10.25
N GLU A 19 -10.97 2.59 11.39
CA GLU A 19 -11.38 1.19 11.52
C GLU A 19 -12.51 0.81 10.54
N ASP A 20 -13.41 1.74 10.25
CA ASP A 20 -14.53 1.49 9.35
C ASP A 20 -14.08 1.26 7.91
N ASP A 21 -12.96 1.86 7.49
CA ASP A 21 -12.33 1.58 6.21
C ASP A 21 -11.79 0.14 6.15
N PHE A 22 -11.19 -0.36 7.24
CA PHE A 22 -10.74 -1.76 7.33
C PHE A 22 -11.92 -2.74 7.25
N LYS A 23 -13.02 -2.45 7.95
CA LYS A 23 -14.25 -3.25 7.86
C LYS A 23 -14.84 -3.22 6.46
N TYR A 24 -14.88 -2.05 5.82
CA TYR A 24 -15.35 -1.88 4.45
C TYR A 24 -14.49 -2.70 3.48
N MET A 25 -13.17 -2.58 3.54
CA MET A 25 -12.24 -3.37 2.71
C MET A 25 -12.46 -4.88 2.88
N SER A 26 -12.52 -5.35 4.12
CA SER A 26 -12.76 -6.76 4.44
C SER A 26 -14.11 -7.24 3.88
N SER A 27 -15.19 -6.50 4.11
CA SER A 27 -16.52 -6.85 3.59
C SER A 27 -16.62 -6.89 2.06
N ASN A 28 -15.69 -6.23 1.35
CA ASN A 28 -15.61 -6.23 -0.11
C ASN A 28 -14.58 -7.22 -0.67
N GLY A 29 -14.06 -8.12 0.18
CA GLY A 29 -13.20 -9.23 -0.25
C GLY A 29 -11.71 -8.92 -0.27
N LEU A 30 -11.28 -7.78 0.26
CA LEU A 30 -9.85 -7.48 0.44
C LEU A 30 -9.35 -8.16 1.73
N ASN A 31 -8.22 -8.84 1.65
CA ASN A 31 -7.66 -9.60 2.77
C ASN A 31 -6.33 -9.04 3.28
N ALA A 32 -5.81 -7.99 2.64
CA ALA A 32 -4.57 -7.33 3.02
C ALA A 32 -4.64 -5.81 2.82
N VAL A 33 -3.76 -5.08 3.51
CA VAL A 33 -3.50 -3.65 3.27
C VAL A 33 -2.01 -3.43 3.06
N ARG A 34 -1.66 -2.45 2.22
CA ARG A 34 -0.29 -1.94 2.12
C ARG A 34 -0.22 -0.50 2.62
N ILE A 35 0.60 -0.30 3.64
CA ILE A 35 0.73 0.94 4.39
C ILE A 35 2.07 1.58 4.06
N LEU A 36 2.07 2.74 3.42
CA LEU A 36 3.30 3.44 3.04
C LEU A 36 3.83 4.28 4.20
N VAL A 37 5.08 4.07 4.54
CA VAL A 37 5.79 4.85 5.55
C VAL A 37 7.06 5.45 4.95
N GLY A 38 7.42 6.64 5.41
CA GLY A 38 8.72 7.23 5.09
C GLY A 38 9.72 7.03 6.22
N TRP A 39 11.00 7.13 5.89
CA TRP A 39 12.13 6.95 6.82
C TRP A 39 12.00 7.78 8.11
N TRP A 40 11.34 8.95 8.04
CA TRP A 40 11.11 9.84 9.18
C TRP A 40 10.28 9.22 10.30
N ILE A 41 9.59 8.09 10.07
CA ILE A 41 8.81 7.37 11.08
C ILE A 41 9.67 6.82 12.23
N ALA A 42 10.93 6.47 11.96
CA ALA A 42 11.84 5.88 12.93
C ALA A 42 12.53 6.91 13.84
N TYR A 43 12.56 8.18 13.42
CA TYR A 43 13.34 9.21 14.11
C TYR A 43 12.47 10.08 15.01
N LYS A 44 12.93 10.35 16.24
CA LYS A 44 12.25 11.23 17.19
C LYS A 44 12.81 12.66 17.13
N GLY A 45 11.91 13.64 17.17
CA GLY A 45 12.25 15.05 17.37
C GLY A 45 12.41 15.85 16.07
N GLN A 46 11.85 17.06 16.06
CA GLN A 46 12.00 18.02 14.96
C GLN A 46 13.33 18.76 15.10
N THR A 47 14.25 18.58 14.15
CA THR A 47 15.40 19.47 14.05
C THR A 47 14.98 20.76 13.34
N ARG A 48 15.62 21.89 13.67
CA ARG A 48 15.35 23.22 13.09
C ARG A 48 15.51 23.27 11.56
N THR A 49 16.15 22.26 10.98
CA THR A 49 16.47 22.10 9.56
C THR A 49 15.70 20.96 8.88
N SER A 50 14.86 20.19 9.60
CA SER A 50 14.11 19.09 8.99
C SER A 50 12.83 19.60 8.29
N PRO A 51 12.67 19.35 6.98
CA PRO A 51 11.43 19.66 6.28
C PRO A 51 10.29 18.69 6.66
N PHE A 52 10.62 17.48 7.12
CA PHE A 52 9.65 16.50 7.58
C PHE A 52 9.33 16.67 9.06
N VAL A 53 8.06 16.45 9.41
CA VAL A 53 7.65 16.16 10.78
C VAL A 53 8.30 14.83 11.15
N ARG A 54 9.48 14.90 11.77
CA ARG A 54 10.18 13.76 12.34
C ARG A 54 9.54 13.45 13.67
N GLY A 55 9.19 12.21 13.89
CA GLY A 55 8.67 11.81 15.18
C GLY A 55 7.79 10.61 15.10
N ALA A 56 8.25 9.55 15.74
CA ALA A 56 7.51 8.47 16.40
C ALA A 56 6.32 8.92 17.31
N GLY A 57 5.59 9.99 16.94
CA GLY A 57 4.32 10.43 17.52
C GLY A 57 3.16 10.00 16.62
N ASP A 58 2.34 10.95 16.15
CA ASP A 58 1.01 10.63 15.61
C ASP A 58 0.99 9.79 14.32
N CYS A 59 2.03 9.81 13.47
CA CYS A 59 2.13 8.89 12.33
C CYS A 59 2.45 7.45 12.75
N LEU A 60 3.25 7.27 13.82
CA LEU A 60 3.52 5.96 14.40
C LEU A 60 2.27 5.44 15.13
N LYS A 61 1.53 6.32 15.81
CA LYS A 61 0.23 6.02 16.40
C LYS A 61 -0.79 5.62 15.33
N ALA A 62 -0.82 6.30 14.19
CA ALA A 62 -1.68 5.93 13.06
C ALA A 62 -1.32 4.53 12.51
N LEU A 63 -0.02 4.23 12.37
CA LEU A 63 0.44 2.88 12.02
C LEU A 63 0.03 1.84 13.08
N ASP A 64 0.18 2.13 14.37
CA ASP A 64 -0.23 1.22 15.45
C ASP A 64 -1.75 0.97 15.46
N ASN A 65 -2.54 2.02 15.21
CA ASN A 65 -3.99 1.93 15.06
C ASN A 65 -4.34 1.04 13.86
N ALA A 66 -3.72 1.26 12.70
CA ALA A 66 -3.95 0.46 11.50
C ALA A 66 -3.57 -1.03 11.73
N LEU A 67 -2.45 -1.31 12.40
CA LEU A 67 -2.07 -2.67 12.79
C LEU A 67 -3.10 -3.30 13.75
N THR A 68 -3.66 -2.50 14.65
CA THR A 68 -4.72 -2.92 15.58
C THR A 68 -6.01 -3.24 14.84
N TRP A 69 -6.47 -2.35 13.97
CA TRP A 69 -7.68 -2.55 13.15
C TRP A 69 -7.53 -3.75 12.23
N ALA A 70 -6.38 -3.92 11.57
CA ALA A 70 -6.09 -5.08 10.75
C ALA A 70 -6.21 -6.38 11.54
N LYS A 71 -5.64 -6.43 12.76
CA LYS A 71 -5.68 -7.60 13.64
C LYS A 71 -7.10 -7.98 14.06
N PHE A 72 -7.96 -7.00 14.37
CA PHE A 72 -9.30 -7.25 14.87
C PHE A 72 -10.38 -7.33 13.77
N THR A 73 -10.05 -6.97 12.54
CA THR A 73 -10.95 -7.12 11.39
C THR A 73 -10.97 -8.58 10.93
N VAL A 74 -12.07 -9.28 11.21
CA VAL A 74 -12.25 -10.70 10.85
C VAL A 74 -12.80 -10.83 9.43
N PHE A 75 -12.18 -11.67 8.61
CA PHE A 75 -12.69 -12.08 7.30
C PHE A 75 -13.57 -13.32 7.46
N PHE A 76 -14.76 -13.36 6.84
CA PHE A 76 -15.74 -14.46 7.04
C PHE A 76 -15.17 -15.85 6.71
N GLU A 77 -14.28 -15.96 5.72
CA GLU A 77 -13.64 -17.23 5.34
C GLU A 77 -12.50 -17.66 6.31
N ASP A 78 -11.99 -16.74 7.13
CA ASP A 78 -10.91 -16.99 8.09
C ASP A 78 -11.40 -17.15 9.54
N MET A 79 -12.72 -17.27 9.75
CA MET A 79 -13.32 -17.51 11.08
C MET A 79 -12.74 -18.77 11.75
N CYS A 80 -12.32 -19.77 10.96
CA CYS A 80 -11.64 -20.98 11.45
C CYS A 80 -10.14 -20.78 11.77
N ARG A 81 -9.49 -19.72 11.25
CA ARG A 81 -8.05 -19.44 11.43
C ARG A 81 -7.77 -18.34 12.45
N ASN A 82 -8.77 -17.54 12.83
CA ASN A 82 -8.63 -16.40 13.74
C ASN A 82 -7.54 -15.41 13.27
N THR A 83 -7.44 -15.16 11.96
CA THR A 83 -6.45 -14.23 11.41
C THR A 83 -7.13 -13.00 10.84
N GLY A 84 -6.77 -11.83 11.35
CA GLY A 84 -7.19 -10.55 10.80
C GLY A 84 -6.58 -10.26 9.41
N MET A 85 -6.90 -9.10 8.85
CA MET A 85 -6.32 -8.61 7.60
C MET A 85 -4.77 -8.61 7.67
N LYS A 86 -4.13 -9.02 6.58
CA LYS A 86 -2.66 -9.01 6.45
C LYS A 86 -2.16 -7.58 6.24
N VAL A 87 -0.94 -7.28 6.66
CA VAL A 87 -0.38 -5.92 6.54
C VAL A 87 0.98 -5.98 5.86
N ILE A 88 1.18 -5.17 4.82
CA ILE A 88 2.51 -4.88 4.28
C ILE A 88 2.86 -3.46 4.70
N ILE A 89 3.94 -3.31 5.46
CA ILE A 89 4.55 -2.00 5.71
C ILE A 89 5.54 -1.74 4.59
N ASP A 90 5.25 -0.78 3.74
CA ASP A 90 6.14 -0.34 2.68
C ASP A 90 6.94 0.89 3.11
N LEU A 91 8.25 0.73 3.32
CA LEU A 91 9.18 1.84 3.39
C LEU A 91 9.29 2.48 2.00
N HIS A 92 8.37 3.39 1.74
CA HIS A 92 8.11 3.96 0.42
C HIS A 92 9.02 5.15 0.12
N ALA A 93 9.51 5.84 1.16
CA ALA A 93 10.46 6.94 1.04
C ALA A 93 11.68 6.66 1.91
N VAL A 94 12.84 6.49 1.30
CA VAL A 94 14.14 6.39 2.00
C VAL A 94 14.83 7.76 2.08
N GLU A 95 15.73 7.95 3.05
CA GLU A 95 16.44 9.21 3.19
C GLU A 95 17.29 9.48 1.94
N GLY A 96 17.16 10.67 1.35
CA GLY A 96 17.83 11.02 0.09
C GLY A 96 17.00 10.73 -1.17
N SER A 97 15.83 10.09 -1.09
CA SER A 97 14.98 9.71 -2.24
C SER A 97 15.64 8.74 -3.21
N GLN A 98 15.01 7.58 -3.42
CA GLN A 98 15.54 6.51 -4.26
C GLN A 98 15.28 6.69 -5.76
N ASN A 99 14.40 7.61 -6.17
CA ASN A 99 14.05 7.79 -7.59
C ASN A 99 13.65 9.21 -8.00
N GLY A 100 13.73 10.19 -7.10
CA GLY A 100 13.43 11.59 -7.41
C GLY A 100 11.95 11.92 -7.66
N ASN A 101 11.03 10.99 -7.42
CA ASN A 101 9.59 11.29 -7.54
C ASN A 101 9.04 11.96 -6.28
N ASP A 102 7.99 12.77 -6.45
CA ASP A 102 7.31 13.51 -5.39
C ASP A 102 6.83 12.62 -4.24
N HIS A 103 6.33 11.42 -4.55
CA HIS A 103 5.88 10.42 -3.57
C HIS A 103 7.01 9.82 -2.69
N ASN A 104 8.27 10.21 -2.90
CA ASN A 104 9.42 9.76 -2.10
C ASN A 104 9.96 10.85 -1.16
N GLY A 105 9.22 11.96 -1.01
CA GLY A 105 9.62 13.05 -0.12
C GLY A 105 10.89 13.74 -0.60
N THR A 106 11.15 13.77 -1.91
CA THR A 106 12.17 14.66 -2.46
C THR A 106 11.70 16.11 -2.38
N ARG A 107 12.64 17.04 -2.25
CA ARG A 107 12.32 18.48 -2.20
C ARG A 107 12.06 19.06 -3.59
N ASP A 108 12.80 18.60 -4.59
CA ASP A 108 12.93 19.22 -5.90
C ASP A 108 13.16 18.21 -7.03
N GLY A 109 13.01 16.92 -6.76
CA GLY A 109 13.30 15.85 -7.71
C GLY A 109 14.68 15.22 -7.54
N SER A 110 15.48 15.66 -6.56
CA SER A 110 16.77 15.05 -6.30
C SER A 110 16.65 13.58 -5.90
N GLN A 111 17.59 12.79 -6.42
CA GLN A 111 17.84 11.39 -6.08
C GLN A 111 19.26 11.32 -5.51
N GLU A 112 19.35 11.32 -4.19
CA GLU A 112 20.60 11.36 -3.43
C GLU A 112 20.85 10.06 -2.66
N TRP A 113 19.87 9.13 -2.66
CA TRP A 113 20.03 7.83 -2.02
C TRP A 113 21.10 7.01 -2.73
N GLU A 114 22.17 6.73 -2.00
CA GLU A 114 23.41 6.07 -2.42
C GLU A 114 23.98 5.31 -1.20
N ASP A 115 25.15 4.69 -1.34
CA ASP A 115 25.78 3.82 -0.31
C ASP A 115 25.78 4.43 1.10
N LYS A 116 26.01 5.75 1.22
CA LYS A 116 26.04 6.46 2.51
C LYS A 116 24.69 6.48 3.26
N TYR A 117 23.58 6.15 2.60
CA TYR A 117 22.24 6.09 3.18
C TYR A 117 21.75 4.65 3.43
N ILE A 118 22.51 3.63 3.02
CA ILE A 118 22.13 2.23 3.20
C ILE A 118 21.97 1.90 4.68
N ASP A 119 22.96 2.23 5.52
CA ASP A 119 22.92 1.91 6.95
C ASP A 119 21.72 2.54 7.66
N LYS A 120 21.37 3.78 7.29
CA LYS A 120 20.17 4.44 7.81
C LYS A 120 18.88 3.79 7.34
N THR A 121 18.86 3.32 6.09
CA THR A 121 17.71 2.58 5.54
C THR A 121 17.52 1.27 6.30
N VAL A 122 18.61 0.56 6.60
CA VAL A 122 18.61 -0.66 7.42
C VAL A 122 18.11 -0.37 8.84
N GLU A 123 18.58 0.71 9.48
CA GLU A 123 18.11 1.14 10.81
C GLU A 123 16.59 1.32 10.86
N VAL A 124 16.00 1.96 9.85
CA VAL A 124 14.54 2.15 9.75
C VAL A 124 13.81 0.81 9.58
N ILE A 125 14.35 -0.09 8.75
CA ILE A 125 13.78 -1.43 8.54
C ILE A 125 13.80 -2.23 9.85
N GLU A 126 14.92 -2.20 10.57
CA GLU A 126 15.06 -2.86 11.87
C GLU A 126 14.09 -2.29 12.90
N PHE A 127 13.92 -0.96 12.93
CA PHE A 127 12.93 -0.28 13.77
C PHE A 127 11.49 -0.77 13.49
N LEU A 128 11.09 -0.83 12.23
CA LEU A 128 9.76 -1.30 11.82
C LEU A 128 9.58 -2.80 12.14
N ALA A 129 10.58 -3.62 11.83
CA ALA A 129 10.55 -5.06 12.08
C ALA A 129 10.44 -5.37 13.58
N ALA A 130 11.21 -4.70 14.43
CA ALA A 130 11.13 -4.85 15.88
C ALA A 130 9.73 -4.51 16.41
N ARG A 131 9.06 -3.50 15.83
CA ARG A 131 7.70 -3.11 16.22
C ARG A 131 6.65 -4.15 15.84
N LEU A 132 6.78 -4.76 14.66
CA LEU A 132 5.89 -5.85 14.22
C LEU A 132 5.95 -7.07 15.14
N ILE A 133 7.15 -7.42 15.63
CA ILE A 133 7.35 -8.51 16.59
C ILE A 133 6.57 -8.25 17.90
N LEU A 134 6.54 -6.99 18.36
CA LEU A 134 5.85 -6.60 19.59
C LEU A 134 4.31 -6.58 19.46
N CYS A 135 3.75 -6.33 18.27
CA CYS A 135 2.30 -6.19 18.07
C CYS A 135 1.53 -7.53 17.99
N HIS A 136 2.21 -8.67 17.97
CA HIS A 136 1.61 -10.00 17.70
C HIS A 136 0.73 -9.99 16.44
N ALA A 137 1.04 -9.13 15.47
CA ALA A 137 0.35 -9.08 14.19
C ALA A 137 0.86 -10.26 13.36
N LEU A 138 0.16 -11.40 13.45
CA LEU A 138 0.46 -12.53 12.59
C LEU A 138 0.24 -12.07 11.14
N HIS A 139 1.32 -12.09 10.35
CA HIS A 139 1.41 -11.75 8.91
C HIS A 139 1.59 -10.26 8.55
N ALA A 140 2.53 -9.59 9.21
CA ALA A 140 3.03 -8.30 8.75
C ALA A 140 4.43 -8.42 8.13
N HIS A 141 4.68 -7.77 6.99
CA HIS A 141 5.98 -7.77 6.30
C HIS A 141 6.47 -6.35 6.05
N VAL A 142 7.76 -6.10 6.27
CA VAL A 142 8.42 -4.84 5.86
C VAL A 142 8.98 -5.03 4.45
N TYR A 143 8.67 -4.09 3.58
CA TYR A 143 9.09 -4.04 2.19
C TYR A 143 9.72 -2.68 1.92
N VAL A 144 10.80 -2.63 1.14
CA VAL A 144 11.37 -1.38 0.62
C VAL A 144 10.97 -1.25 -0.84
N TYR A 145 10.29 -0.15 -1.17
CA TYR A 145 9.85 0.13 -2.54
C TYR A 145 11.00 0.08 -3.54
N HIS A 146 10.85 -0.80 -4.54
CA HIS A 146 11.80 -1.08 -5.63
C HIS A 146 13.11 -1.81 -5.23
N ALA A 147 13.21 -2.34 -4.01
CA ALA A 147 14.46 -2.97 -3.53
C ALA A 147 14.33 -4.37 -2.91
N SER A 148 13.12 -4.95 -2.78
CA SER A 148 12.92 -6.22 -2.04
C SER A 148 12.49 -7.39 -2.91
N HIS A 149 13.01 -8.59 -2.62
CA HIS A 149 12.78 -9.85 -3.36
C HIS A 149 11.74 -10.80 -2.74
N LEU A 150 11.15 -10.47 -1.57
CA LEU A 150 10.33 -11.41 -0.77
C LEU A 150 8.85 -11.44 -1.15
N ILE A 151 8.31 -10.31 -1.60
CA ILE A 151 6.94 -10.16 -2.09
C ILE A 151 7.06 -9.57 -3.48
N CYS A 152 6.33 -10.12 -4.46
CA CYS A 152 6.26 -9.54 -5.80
C CYS A 152 5.05 -8.58 -5.86
N PRO A 153 5.23 -7.26 -5.67
CA PRO A 153 4.14 -6.31 -5.81
C PRO A 153 3.77 -6.17 -7.28
N ARG A 154 2.47 -6.22 -7.57
CA ARG A 154 1.94 -5.93 -8.91
C ARG A 154 1.12 -4.65 -8.88
N HIS A 155 1.46 -3.74 -9.77
CA HIS A 155 0.74 -2.49 -9.98
C HIS A 155 -0.01 -2.55 -11.31
N TYR A 156 -1.32 -2.40 -11.25
CA TYR A 156 -2.22 -2.55 -12.39
C TYR A 156 -3.09 -1.31 -12.58
N TYR A 157 -2.58 -0.36 -13.35
CA TYR A 157 -3.30 0.85 -13.73
C TYR A 157 -3.88 0.73 -15.13
N SER A 158 -5.22 0.85 -15.23
CA SER A 158 -5.88 1.03 -16.53
C SER A 158 -6.06 2.50 -16.89
N LEU A 159 -6.20 3.37 -15.89
CA LEU A 159 -6.46 4.80 -16.08
C LEU A 159 -5.30 5.57 -16.72
N TYR A 160 -4.05 5.20 -16.42
CA TYR A 160 -2.87 5.98 -16.77
C TYR A 160 -2.15 5.51 -18.05
N LEU A 161 -2.73 4.56 -18.79
CA LEU A 161 -2.10 4.03 -20.00
C LEU A 161 -2.99 4.29 -21.21
N ASP A 162 -2.49 5.08 -22.17
CA ASP A 162 -3.22 5.57 -23.35
C ASP A 162 -3.91 4.47 -24.16
N LYS A 163 -3.33 3.26 -24.17
CA LYS A 163 -3.92 2.10 -24.86
C LYS A 163 -5.36 1.79 -24.43
N PHE A 164 -5.75 2.15 -23.19
CA PHE A 164 -7.09 1.90 -22.67
C PHE A 164 -8.10 3.00 -23.01
N ASN A 165 -7.64 4.17 -23.49
CA ASN A 165 -8.54 5.28 -23.85
C ASN A 165 -9.44 4.91 -25.04
N GLY A 166 -8.97 4.02 -25.92
CA GLY A 166 -9.74 3.51 -27.06
C GLY A 166 -10.58 2.27 -26.76
N PHE A 167 -10.54 1.73 -25.54
CA PHE A 167 -11.24 0.49 -25.21
C PHE A 167 -12.69 0.77 -24.76
N SER A 168 -13.62 -0.04 -25.25
CA SER A 168 -14.96 -0.15 -24.67
C SER A 168 -14.91 -0.74 -23.25
N VAL A 169 -16.02 -0.58 -22.52
CA VAL A 169 -16.24 -1.22 -21.20
C VAL A 169 -15.92 -2.72 -21.26
N GLN A 170 -16.47 -3.43 -22.26
CA GLN A 170 -16.28 -4.88 -22.36
C GLN A 170 -14.83 -5.25 -22.73
N GLN A 171 -14.16 -4.47 -23.58
CA GLN A 171 -12.75 -4.71 -23.90
C GLN A 171 -11.86 -4.54 -22.67
N ASN A 172 -12.12 -3.52 -21.84
CA ASN A 172 -11.39 -3.36 -20.58
C ASN A 172 -11.65 -4.53 -19.63
N ILE A 173 -12.91 -4.96 -19.45
CA ILE A 173 -13.24 -6.14 -18.62
C ILE A 173 -12.54 -7.40 -19.15
N ASN A 174 -12.59 -7.65 -20.45
CA ASN A 174 -11.92 -8.78 -21.08
C ASN A 174 -10.39 -8.73 -20.88
N PHE A 175 -9.79 -7.53 -20.90
CA PHE A 175 -8.37 -7.36 -20.64
C PHE A 175 -8.00 -7.80 -19.21
N ILE A 176 -8.86 -7.53 -18.22
CA ILE A 176 -8.65 -8.01 -16.84
C ILE A 176 -8.65 -9.53 -16.80
N TYR A 177 -9.71 -10.17 -17.31
CA TYR A 177 -9.84 -11.63 -17.27
C TYR A 177 -8.76 -12.37 -18.06
N ASN A 178 -8.39 -11.85 -19.22
CA ASN A 178 -7.48 -12.52 -20.13
C ASN A 178 -6.03 -12.13 -19.84
N GLN A 179 -5.65 -10.89 -20.12
CA GLN A 179 -4.25 -10.49 -20.07
C GLN A 179 -3.75 -10.42 -18.62
N ARG A 180 -4.42 -9.65 -17.76
CA ARG A 180 -3.98 -9.54 -16.35
C ARG A 180 -4.14 -10.87 -15.60
N GLY A 181 -5.17 -11.65 -15.93
CA GLY A 181 -5.33 -13.01 -15.43
C GLY A 181 -4.13 -13.88 -15.78
N SER A 182 -3.71 -13.90 -17.04
CA SER A 182 -2.54 -14.68 -17.48
C SER A 182 -1.25 -14.16 -16.86
N ASP A 183 -1.04 -12.84 -16.81
CA ASP A 183 0.16 -12.22 -16.24
C ASP A 183 0.30 -12.54 -14.74
N LEU A 184 -0.82 -12.63 -14.04
CA LEU A 184 -0.86 -12.99 -12.62
C LEU A 184 -0.66 -14.49 -12.42
N THR A 185 -1.30 -15.34 -13.21
CA THR A 185 -1.09 -16.80 -13.16
C THR A 185 0.37 -17.17 -13.42
N ALA A 186 1.06 -16.48 -14.32
CA ALA A 186 2.47 -16.73 -14.62
C ALA A 186 3.41 -16.53 -13.42
N VAL A 187 3.01 -15.71 -12.43
CA VAL A 187 3.81 -15.42 -11.24
C VAL A 187 3.33 -16.16 -9.98
N ILE A 188 2.11 -16.70 -9.99
CA ILE A 188 1.60 -17.57 -8.92
C ILE A 188 2.13 -18.98 -9.17
N ASN A 189 3.27 -19.31 -8.58
CA ASN A 189 3.82 -20.67 -8.55
C ASN A 189 3.61 -21.29 -7.17
N PHE A 190 3.27 -22.58 -7.09
CA PHE A 190 3.01 -23.30 -5.83
C PHE A 190 4.18 -23.24 -4.82
N ASN A 191 5.41 -23.08 -5.32
CA ASN A 191 6.63 -22.87 -4.54
C ASN A 191 7.31 -21.51 -4.85
N GLY A 192 6.58 -20.57 -5.45
CA GLY A 192 7.07 -19.25 -5.80
C GLY A 192 7.00 -18.26 -4.63
N PRO A 193 7.52 -17.03 -4.79
CA PRO A 193 7.37 -15.98 -3.80
C PRO A 193 5.88 -15.64 -3.59
N LEU A 194 5.54 -15.14 -2.40
CA LEU A 194 4.20 -14.64 -2.12
C LEU A 194 3.87 -13.48 -3.09
N THR A 195 2.67 -13.51 -3.66
CA THR A 195 2.22 -12.49 -4.62
C THR A 195 1.28 -11.51 -3.95
N PHE A 196 1.49 -10.22 -4.18
CA PHE A 196 0.64 -9.17 -3.67
C PHE A 196 0.19 -8.23 -4.78
N VAL A 197 -1.13 -8.09 -4.95
CA VAL A 197 -1.72 -7.06 -5.81
C VAL A 197 -2.20 -5.94 -4.91
N GLY A 198 -1.49 -4.81 -4.94
CA GLY A 198 -1.66 -3.73 -3.96
C GLY A 198 -1.84 -2.32 -4.51
N GLU A 199 -1.60 -2.12 -5.80
CA GLU A 199 -1.80 -0.84 -6.47
C GLU A 199 -2.66 -1.05 -7.70
N TRP A 200 -3.94 -0.72 -7.58
CA TRP A 200 -4.90 -0.78 -8.67
C TRP A 200 -6.08 0.14 -8.33
N ILE A 201 -6.78 0.58 -9.36
CA ILE A 201 -7.97 1.42 -9.22
C ILE A 201 -9.04 0.91 -10.18
N ALA A 202 -10.31 0.98 -9.77
CA ALA A 202 -11.45 0.72 -10.65
C ALA A 202 -11.76 1.89 -11.60
N GLY A 203 -10.80 2.82 -11.77
CA GLY A 203 -10.90 3.98 -12.65
C GLY A 203 -10.42 3.68 -14.06
N TRP A 204 -11.09 4.28 -15.04
CA TRP A 204 -10.71 4.25 -16.45
C TRP A 204 -11.19 5.53 -17.17
N ALA A 205 -10.56 5.88 -18.28
CA ALA A 205 -10.84 7.12 -19.02
C ALA A 205 -12.04 6.99 -20.00
N ILE A 206 -13.10 6.27 -19.61
CA ILE A 206 -14.30 6.09 -20.45
C ILE A 206 -15.34 7.14 -20.07
N ASN A 207 -15.64 8.05 -21.01
CA ASN A 207 -16.72 9.02 -20.87
C ASN A 207 -18.08 8.35 -21.00
N GLY A 208 -19.00 8.66 -20.08
CA GLY A 208 -20.40 8.19 -20.12
C GLY A 208 -20.65 6.76 -19.60
N ALA A 209 -19.65 6.11 -18.98
CA ALA A 209 -19.84 4.80 -18.35
C ALA A 209 -20.81 4.88 -17.16
N SER A 210 -21.70 3.88 -17.04
CA SER A 210 -22.66 3.81 -15.94
C SER A 210 -22.00 3.31 -14.65
N MET A 211 -22.63 3.56 -13.49
CA MET A 211 -22.19 2.97 -12.22
C MET A 211 -22.14 1.43 -12.29
N GLN A 212 -23.07 0.80 -13.02
CA GLN A 212 -23.07 -0.65 -13.23
C GLN A 212 -21.83 -1.11 -14.01
N ASP A 213 -21.33 -0.32 -14.96
CA ASP A 213 -20.12 -0.65 -15.70
C ASP A 213 -18.88 -0.60 -14.80
N TYR A 214 -18.79 0.41 -13.92
CA TYR A 214 -17.75 0.48 -12.89
C TYR A 214 -17.80 -0.72 -11.94
N GLN A 215 -18.99 -1.12 -11.49
CA GLN A 215 -19.17 -2.29 -10.64
C GLN A 215 -18.74 -3.58 -11.34
N ARG A 216 -19.11 -3.77 -12.61
CA ARG A 216 -18.69 -4.93 -13.41
C ARG A 216 -17.18 -4.98 -13.60
N PHE A 217 -16.54 -3.83 -13.80
CA PHE A 217 -15.09 -3.74 -13.91
C PHE A 217 -14.39 -4.04 -12.59
N ALA A 218 -14.84 -3.41 -11.50
CA ALA A 218 -14.32 -3.67 -10.16
C ALA A 218 -14.48 -5.16 -9.79
N LYS A 219 -15.62 -5.78 -10.13
CA LYS A 219 -15.84 -7.21 -9.92
C LYS A 219 -14.84 -8.07 -10.68
N ALA A 220 -14.57 -7.75 -11.96
CA ALA A 220 -13.55 -8.45 -12.73
C ALA A 220 -12.15 -8.33 -12.11
N GLN A 221 -11.82 -7.15 -11.57
CA GLN A 221 -10.56 -6.94 -10.84
C GLN A 221 -10.50 -7.79 -9.57
N LEU A 222 -11.55 -7.80 -8.75
CA LEU A 222 -11.63 -8.64 -7.55
C LEU A 222 -11.49 -10.13 -7.88
N ASP A 223 -12.18 -10.61 -8.92
CA ASP A 223 -12.16 -12.03 -9.34
C ASP A 223 -10.79 -12.49 -9.87
N VAL A 224 -10.03 -11.58 -10.47
CA VAL A 224 -8.70 -11.88 -11.01
C VAL A 224 -7.62 -11.65 -9.97
N TYR A 225 -7.59 -10.48 -9.33
CA TYR A 225 -6.54 -10.10 -8.37
C TYR A 225 -6.65 -10.87 -7.06
N GLY A 226 -7.86 -11.29 -6.67
CA GLY A 226 -8.08 -12.16 -5.51
C GLY A 226 -7.46 -13.55 -5.64
N ARG A 227 -6.94 -13.91 -6.82
CA ARG A 227 -6.15 -15.15 -7.03
C ARG A 227 -4.74 -15.04 -6.47
N ALA A 228 -4.23 -13.83 -6.24
CA ALA A 228 -2.94 -13.61 -5.60
C ALA A 228 -2.96 -14.12 -4.16
N THR A 229 -1.77 -14.35 -3.58
CA THR A 229 -1.68 -14.74 -2.17
C THR A 229 -2.39 -13.69 -1.29
N TRP A 230 -2.12 -12.41 -1.55
CA TRP A 230 -2.77 -11.29 -0.88
C TRP A 230 -3.30 -10.28 -1.90
N MET A 231 -4.49 -9.76 -1.64
CA MET A 231 -5.11 -8.69 -2.40
C MET A 231 -5.51 -7.57 -1.45
N GLY A 232 -5.03 -6.38 -1.75
CA GLY A 232 -5.30 -5.19 -0.97
C GLY A 232 -5.32 -3.94 -1.81
N ILE A 233 -5.53 -2.82 -1.12
CA ILE A 233 -5.33 -1.50 -1.67
C ILE A 233 -4.23 -0.78 -0.89
N LEU A 234 -3.72 0.26 -1.53
CA LEU A 234 -2.82 1.23 -0.92
C LEU A 234 -3.61 2.04 0.10
N VAL A 235 -3.08 2.13 1.32
CA VAL A 235 -3.70 2.87 2.42
C VAL A 235 -2.62 3.76 3.04
N LEU A 236 -2.62 5.05 2.70
CA LEU A 236 -2.14 6.24 3.44
C LEU A 236 -2.04 7.46 2.51
#